data_AF-A0A399ZS95-F1
#
_entry.id   AF-A0A399ZS95-F1
#
_cell.length_a   1.000
_cell.length_b   1.000
_cell.length_c   1.000
_cell.angle_alpha   90.00
_cell.angle_beta   90.00
_cell.angle_gamma   90.00
#
_symmetry.space_group_name_H-M   'P 1'
#
loop_
_entity.id
_entity.type
_entity.pdbx_description
1 polymer ?
#
loop_
_entity_poly.entity_id
_entity_poly.type
_entity_poly.pdbx_seq_one_letter_code
_entity_poly.pdbx_strand_id
1 'polypeptide(L)'
;MTTEISAPESKKPSINPFLRALLGLLMLLPACALCSTNALGLTIDTFTSSQQSKPSSSDSEFVGPENFERLFDTRIFTSAIEFTSQVVLVRTLIAAIFPILLSIGVYQLGKRSRRGVRLLFTLPMAFFAPVLMAYFSQRMDWMWDRESTKTTVLLIEAMTMLIVSCAAGLLAYSAILRRYEAHEKGWRAALPSLIAVWLIGQFAVTAYALQAFVLLGFISKFGAFTFSQFVFETTRIFNLHVGFAASVLVFLPVAMSGMLATLILVLFRLQLEHDPKSEDIERPGNRLFGILGWVVTAIGAFGVIFILFAPYLVSLLDVLLGKGESYAAPASVSFVKIWLNSILPPLLVILFVQLPVAYLGALAIGAVRPFGRWSEWLLLLFSPWLFVTSMPFILQRLLDLDDADALDTFPALLPPLLISVPMLVVLTIFFKGHEPKWRQARAEGMPAMRAFFTKLFIPSLPLAGFMAALSFLAASQDLIHSLPVVWDLEQFNATSAIFRFFTFDLLESEKAILIFGFPIFLIFSVIFLALRMFYLDKLSLGREPTVAKQETPG
;
A
#
# COMPACT_ATOMS: atom_id res chain seq x y z
N MET A 1 38.11 56.90 -4.49
CA MET A 1 38.82 55.60 -4.39
C MET A 1 38.32 54.88 -3.15
N THR A 2 37.22 54.15 -3.28
CA THR A 2 36.73 53.24 -2.24
C THR A 2 37.31 51.87 -2.52
N THR A 3 38.28 51.46 -1.71
CA THR A 3 38.83 50.11 -1.71
C THR A 3 37.74 49.12 -1.32
N GLU A 4 37.19 48.41 -2.29
CA GLU A 4 36.39 47.21 -2.05
C GLU A 4 37.29 46.17 -1.35
N ILE A 5 37.09 46.02 -0.05
CA ILE A 5 37.65 44.91 0.72
C ILE A 5 36.89 43.68 0.26
N SER A 6 37.49 42.94 -0.66
CA SER A 6 37.01 41.63 -1.11
C SER A 6 36.96 40.72 0.12
N ALA A 7 35.75 40.38 0.56
CA ALA A 7 35.55 39.44 1.65
C ALA A 7 36.25 38.12 1.28
N PRO A 8 37.04 37.53 2.18
CA PRO A 8 37.78 36.31 1.88
C PRO A 8 36.80 35.22 1.45
N GLU A 9 37.03 34.64 0.27
CA GLU A 9 36.31 33.46 -0.19
C GLU A 9 36.45 32.35 0.85
N SER A 10 35.45 32.19 1.70
CA SER A 10 35.45 31.10 2.67
C SER A 10 35.36 29.79 1.89
N LYS A 11 36.48 29.05 1.80
CA LYS A 11 36.52 27.69 1.25
C LYS A 11 35.42 26.88 1.91
N LYS A 12 34.36 26.57 1.14
CA LYS A 12 33.24 25.76 1.63
C LYS A 12 33.79 24.39 2.04
N PRO A 13 33.58 23.94 3.29
CA PRO A 13 34.03 22.62 3.72
C PRO A 13 33.24 21.56 2.92
N SER A 14 33.89 20.96 1.93
CA SER A 14 33.34 19.82 1.21
C SER A 14 33.58 18.55 2.04
N ILE A 15 32.51 17.81 2.34
CA ILE A 15 32.66 16.46 2.90
C ILE A 15 33.40 15.63 1.85
N ASN A 16 34.42 14.87 2.30
CA ASN A 16 35.14 13.95 1.43
C ASN A 16 34.14 12.99 0.75
N PRO A 17 34.10 12.92 -0.59
CA PRO A 17 33.15 12.07 -1.32
C PRO A 17 33.24 10.59 -0.91
N PHE A 18 34.42 10.11 -0.53
CA PHE A 18 34.62 8.74 -0.05
C PHE A 18 33.88 8.48 1.27
N LEU A 19 34.02 9.39 2.25
CA LEU A 19 33.33 9.26 3.55
C LEU A 19 31.81 9.30 3.37
N ARG A 20 31.32 10.13 2.45
CA ARG A 20 29.90 10.19 2.08
C ARG A 20 29.43 8.87 1.47
N ALA A 21 30.20 8.27 0.57
CA ALA A 21 29.89 6.98 -0.03
C ALA A 21 29.86 5.87 1.02
N LEU A 22 30.88 5.79 1.88
CA LEU A 22 30.98 4.81 2.96
C LEU A 22 29.81 4.90 3.94
N LEU A 23 29.48 6.12 4.40
CA LEU A 23 28.34 6.34 5.30
C LEU A 23 27.01 5.94 4.63
N GLY A 24 26.82 6.30 3.37
CA GLY A 24 25.63 5.93 2.62
C GLY A 24 25.48 4.42 2.48
N LEU A 25 26.56 3.70 2.14
CA LEU A 25 26.55 2.24 2.03
C LEU A 25 26.31 1.56 3.39
N LEU A 26 26.93 2.05 4.46
CA LEU A 26 26.72 1.52 5.81
C LEU A 26 25.26 1.68 6.27
N MET A 27 24.63 2.81 5.98
CA MET A 27 23.21 3.05 6.29
C MET A 27 22.26 2.22 5.41
N LEU A 28 22.68 1.87 4.19
CA LEU A 28 21.91 1.03 3.28
C LEU A 28 22.00 -0.47 3.63
N LEU A 29 23.05 -0.89 4.33
CA LEU A 29 23.35 -2.28 4.64
C LEU A 29 22.18 -3.05 5.28
N PRO A 30 21.43 -2.52 6.28
CA PRO A 30 20.30 -3.25 6.87
C PRO A 30 19.18 -3.52 5.86
N ALA A 31 18.91 -2.58 4.96
CA ALA A 31 17.88 -2.74 3.93
C ALA A 31 18.32 -3.78 2.89
N CYS A 32 19.58 -3.73 2.44
CA CYS A 32 20.14 -4.75 1.56
C CYS A 32 20.13 -6.13 2.22
N ALA A 33 20.54 -6.24 3.48
CA ALA A 33 20.56 -7.51 4.21
C ALA A 33 19.16 -8.12 4.29
N LEU A 34 18.15 -7.39 4.75
CA LEU A 34 16.78 -7.92 4.82
C LEU A 34 16.18 -8.20 3.44
N CYS A 35 16.46 -7.38 2.43
CA CYS A 35 16.02 -7.66 1.07
C CYS A 35 16.63 -8.98 0.56
N SER A 36 17.93 -9.20 0.78
CA SER A 36 18.63 -10.41 0.35
C SER A 36 18.25 -11.65 1.14
N THR A 37 18.13 -11.58 2.47
CA THR A 37 17.87 -12.76 3.29
C THR A 37 16.39 -13.12 3.39
N ASN A 38 15.49 -12.13 3.40
CA ASN A 38 14.05 -12.37 3.54
C ASN A 38 13.34 -12.34 2.19
N ALA A 39 13.34 -11.22 1.47
CA ALA A 39 12.55 -11.10 0.24
C ALA A 39 13.08 -11.98 -0.90
N LEU A 40 14.40 -11.95 -1.14
CA LEU A 40 15.06 -12.79 -2.14
C LEU A 40 15.10 -14.26 -1.71
N GLY A 41 15.33 -14.56 -0.43
CA GLY A 41 15.24 -15.91 0.13
C GLY A 41 13.89 -16.55 -0.18
N LEU A 42 12.80 -15.92 0.28
CA LEU A 42 11.42 -16.39 0.00
C LEU A 42 11.13 -16.53 -1.49
N THR A 43 11.72 -15.68 -2.34
CA THR A 43 11.54 -15.77 -3.80
C THR A 43 12.25 -16.99 -4.37
N ILE A 44 13.50 -17.23 -3.98
CA ILE A 44 14.29 -18.39 -4.41
C ILE A 44 13.62 -19.67 -3.91
N ASP A 45 13.19 -19.70 -2.66
CA ASP A 45 12.58 -20.88 -2.04
C ASP A 45 11.22 -21.18 -2.67
N THR A 46 10.36 -20.18 -2.89
CA THR A 46 9.11 -20.35 -3.66
C THR A 46 9.38 -20.87 -5.07
N PHE A 47 10.41 -20.36 -5.76
CA PHE A 47 10.75 -20.79 -7.12
C PHE A 47 11.32 -22.21 -7.16
N THR A 48 12.18 -22.58 -6.22
CA THR A 48 12.76 -23.93 -6.14
C THR A 48 11.72 -24.96 -5.72
N SER A 49 10.88 -24.65 -4.72
CA SER A 49 9.73 -25.46 -4.30
C SER A 49 8.71 -25.65 -5.43
N SER A 50 8.56 -24.69 -6.36
CA SER A 50 7.69 -24.86 -7.53
C SER A 50 8.14 -25.95 -8.51
N GLN A 51 9.41 -26.36 -8.46
CA GLN A 51 10.00 -27.39 -9.32
C GLN A 51 10.15 -28.74 -8.62
N GLN A 52 9.56 -28.89 -7.43
CA GLN A 52 9.63 -30.08 -6.60
C GLN A 52 8.30 -30.84 -6.59
N SER A 53 8.36 -32.17 -6.52
CA SER A 53 7.16 -33.02 -6.45
C SER A 53 6.44 -32.92 -5.09
N LYS A 54 7.21 -32.83 -4.00
CA LYS A 54 6.70 -32.79 -2.62
C LYS A 54 7.52 -31.82 -1.76
N PRO A 55 7.25 -30.51 -1.83
CA PRO A 55 8.08 -29.48 -1.20
C PRO A 55 8.29 -29.63 0.32
N SER A 56 7.38 -30.29 1.03
CA SER A 56 7.46 -30.51 2.48
C SER A 56 8.10 -31.85 2.88
N SER A 57 8.55 -32.66 1.93
CA SER A 57 9.02 -34.03 2.17
C SER A 57 10.53 -34.13 1.96
N SER A 58 11.24 -34.88 2.81
CA SER A 58 12.65 -35.22 2.57
C SER A 58 12.86 -35.94 1.24
N ASP A 59 11.86 -36.72 0.82
CA ASP A 59 11.86 -37.51 -0.42
C ASP A 59 11.40 -36.68 -1.64
N SER A 60 11.67 -35.38 -1.65
CA SER A 60 11.28 -34.47 -2.73
C SER A 60 12.16 -34.67 -3.95
N GLU A 61 11.55 -35.08 -5.07
CA GLU A 61 12.24 -35.16 -6.38
C GLU A 61 12.04 -33.88 -7.20
N PHE A 62 13.09 -33.49 -7.93
CA PHE A 62 13.03 -32.40 -8.90
C PHE A 62 12.24 -32.83 -10.15
N VAL A 63 11.12 -32.18 -10.39
CA VAL A 63 10.22 -32.45 -11.53
C VAL A 63 10.24 -31.35 -12.59
N GLY A 64 11.09 -30.33 -12.42
CA GLY A 64 11.23 -29.23 -13.38
C GLY A 64 9.89 -28.53 -13.68
N PRO A 65 9.48 -28.40 -14.95
CA PRO A 65 8.26 -27.66 -15.34
C PRO A 65 6.95 -28.46 -15.17
N GLU A 66 6.97 -29.74 -14.80
CA GLU A 66 5.76 -30.59 -14.74
C GLU A 66 4.63 -30.00 -13.88
N ASN A 67 4.98 -29.33 -12.78
CA ASN A 67 3.99 -28.68 -11.92
C ASN A 67 3.26 -27.53 -12.62
N PHE A 68 3.92 -26.82 -13.54
CA PHE A 68 3.28 -25.77 -14.35
C PHE A 68 2.36 -26.37 -15.40
N GLU A 69 2.73 -27.50 -16.03
CA GLU A 69 1.86 -28.21 -16.97
C GLU A 69 0.57 -28.69 -16.27
N ARG A 70 0.71 -29.33 -15.10
CA ARG A 70 -0.43 -29.74 -14.27
C ARG A 70 -1.30 -28.57 -13.84
N LEU A 71 -0.70 -27.42 -13.55
CA LEU A 71 -1.42 -26.20 -13.20
C LEU A 71 -2.31 -25.75 -14.36
N PHE A 72 -1.78 -25.72 -15.60
CA PHE A 72 -2.55 -25.32 -16.79
C PHE A 72 -3.63 -26.34 -17.20
N ASP A 73 -3.45 -27.62 -16.88
CA ASP A 73 -4.46 -28.66 -17.12
C ASP A 73 -5.64 -28.60 -16.14
N THR A 74 -5.49 -27.87 -15.03
CA THR A 74 -6.52 -27.78 -13.99
C THR A 74 -7.60 -26.77 -14.38
N ARG A 75 -8.84 -27.25 -14.62
CA ARG A 75 -10.00 -26.38 -14.93
C ARG A 75 -10.22 -25.23 -13.94
N ILE A 76 -9.96 -25.48 -12.65
CA ILE A 76 -10.09 -24.47 -11.58
C ILE A 76 -9.12 -23.29 -11.82
N PHE A 77 -7.88 -23.58 -12.25
CA PHE A 77 -6.89 -22.56 -12.53
C PHE A 77 -7.29 -21.69 -13.73
N THR A 78 -7.81 -22.29 -14.80
CA THR A 78 -8.33 -21.54 -15.95
C THR A 78 -9.48 -20.61 -15.57
N SER A 79 -10.42 -21.10 -14.75
CA SER A 79 -11.46 -20.23 -14.19
C SER A 79 -10.90 -19.11 -13.30
N ALA A 80 -9.80 -19.39 -12.57
CA ALA A 80 -9.13 -18.39 -11.75
C ALA A 80 -8.44 -17.30 -12.57
N ILE A 81 -7.79 -17.67 -13.68
CA ILE A 81 -7.22 -16.72 -14.65
C ILE A 81 -8.33 -15.82 -15.20
N GLU A 82 -9.44 -16.41 -15.66
CA GLU A 82 -10.54 -15.68 -16.28
C GLU A 82 -11.13 -14.64 -15.31
N PHE A 83 -11.48 -15.08 -14.09
CA PHE A 83 -12.10 -14.18 -13.11
C PHE A 83 -11.11 -13.13 -12.60
N THR A 84 -9.85 -13.51 -12.34
CA THR A 84 -8.84 -12.53 -11.91
C THR A 84 -8.57 -11.49 -13.00
N SER A 85 -8.57 -11.90 -14.28
CA SER A 85 -8.41 -10.97 -15.41
C SER A 85 -9.55 -9.95 -15.47
N GLN A 86 -10.79 -10.36 -15.19
CA GLN A 86 -11.93 -9.44 -15.08
C GLN A 86 -11.78 -8.46 -13.91
N VAL A 87 -11.36 -8.95 -12.73
CA VAL A 87 -11.08 -8.10 -11.56
C VAL A 87 -9.98 -7.09 -11.86
N VAL A 88 -8.87 -7.53 -12.48
CA VAL A 88 -7.76 -6.67 -12.91
C VAL A 88 -8.28 -5.59 -13.85
N LEU A 89 -9.04 -5.96 -14.89
CA LEU A 89 -9.59 -5.03 -15.87
C LEU A 89 -10.49 -3.97 -15.23
N VAL A 90 -11.43 -4.40 -14.39
CA VAL A 90 -12.35 -3.48 -13.69
C VAL A 90 -11.58 -2.52 -12.78
N ARG A 91 -10.66 -3.03 -11.96
CA ARG A 91 -9.89 -2.21 -11.00
C ARG A 91 -8.97 -1.21 -11.70
N THR A 92 -8.28 -1.63 -12.76
CA THR A 92 -7.41 -0.75 -13.56
C THR A 92 -8.20 0.33 -14.29
N LEU A 93 -9.32 -0.01 -14.93
CA LEU A 93 -10.18 0.97 -15.61
C LEU A 93 -10.68 2.04 -14.63
N ILE A 94 -11.09 1.62 -13.43
CA ILE A 94 -11.53 2.55 -12.38
C ILE A 94 -10.38 3.46 -11.94
N ALA A 95 -9.22 2.87 -11.61
CA ALA A 95 -8.05 3.62 -11.17
C ALA A 95 -7.47 4.54 -12.25
N ALA A 96 -7.67 4.21 -13.53
CA ALA A 96 -7.19 4.98 -14.66
C ALA A 96 -7.98 6.28 -14.86
N ILE A 97 -9.29 6.25 -14.58
CA ILE A 97 -10.22 7.31 -14.96
C ILE A 97 -10.60 8.17 -13.76
N PHE A 98 -11.22 7.58 -12.75
CA PHE A 98 -11.92 8.33 -11.71
C PHE A 98 -10.99 9.17 -10.82
N PRO A 99 -9.82 8.68 -10.36
CA PRO A 99 -8.99 9.45 -9.45
C PRO A 99 -8.42 10.74 -10.08
N ILE A 100 -8.13 10.70 -11.40
CA ILE A 100 -7.69 11.90 -12.14
C ILE A 100 -8.85 12.89 -12.28
N LEU A 101 -10.02 12.43 -12.74
CA LEU A 101 -11.20 13.29 -12.92
C LEU A 101 -11.61 13.94 -11.60
N LEU A 102 -11.66 13.15 -10.52
CA LEU A 102 -11.95 13.66 -9.17
C LEU A 102 -10.92 14.71 -8.74
N SER A 103 -9.62 14.44 -8.92
CA SER A 103 -8.57 15.36 -8.48
C SER A 103 -8.58 16.68 -9.24
N ILE A 104 -8.82 16.65 -10.56
CA ILE A 104 -8.98 17.85 -11.38
C ILE A 104 -10.24 18.62 -10.96
N GLY A 105 -11.35 17.91 -10.74
CA GLY A 105 -12.61 18.52 -10.32
C GLY A 105 -12.51 19.18 -8.94
N VAL A 106 -11.94 18.49 -7.96
CA VAL A 106 -11.71 18.99 -6.60
C VAL A 106 -10.74 20.17 -6.59
N TYR A 107 -9.80 20.22 -7.54
CA TYR A 107 -8.89 21.34 -7.70
C TYR A 107 -9.61 22.64 -8.11
N GLN A 108 -10.77 22.55 -8.77
CA GLN A 108 -11.59 23.71 -9.15
C GLN A 108 -12.53 24.19 -8.04
N LEU A 109 -12.67 23.42 -6.95
CA LEU A 109 -13.56 23.77 -5.85
C LEU A 109 -12.95 24.85 -4.94
N GLY A 110 -13.80 25.67 -4.33
CA GLY A 110 -13.38 26.64 -3.32
C GLY A 110 -12.71 25.97 -2.11
N LYS A 111 -11.89 26.74 -1.38
CA LYS A 111 -11.03 26.24 -0.28
C LYS A 111 -11.78 25.37 0.75
N ARG A 112 -12.99 25.78 1.16
CA ARG A 112 -13.82 25.04 2.13
C ARG A 112 -14.31 23.71 1.56
N SER A 113 -14.93 23.72 0.38
CA SER A 113 -15.43 22.51 -0.28
C SER A 113 -14.28 21.54 -0.59
N ARG A 114 -13.15 22.05 -1.07
CA ARG A 114 -11.95 21.25 -1.32
C ARG A 114 -11.46 20.53 -0.05
N ARG A 115 -11.41 21.21 1.09
CA ARG A 115 -11.08 20.58 2.38
C ARG A 115 -12.12 19.52 2.77
N GLY A 116 -13.41 19.83 2.67
CA GLY A 116 -14.48 18.89 2.98
C GLY A 116 -14.39 17.60 2.16
N VAL A 117 -14.20 17.72 0.84
CA VAL A 117 -14.05 16.55 -0.05
C VAL A 117 -12.78 15.77 0.30
N ARG A 118 -11.66 16.43 0.55
CA ARG A 118 -10.42 15.74 0.96
C ARG A 118 -10.58 14.96 2.25
N LEU A 119 -11.28 15.51 3.25
CA LEU A 119 -11.55 14.82 4.51
C LEU A 119 -12.48 13.62 4.29
N LEU A 120 -13.56 13.82 3.51
CA LEU A 120 -14.50 12.75 3.18
C LEU A 120 -13.82 11.56 2.51
N PHE A 121 -12.98 11.80 1.51
CA PHE A 121 -12.22 10.74 0.82
C PHE A 121 -10.98 10.26 1.58
N THR A 122 -10.69 10.79 2.77
CA THR A 122 -9.66 10.22 3.65
C THR A 122 -10.23 9.08 4.50
N LEU A 123 -11.52 9.16 4.88
CA LEU A 123 -12.19 8.14 5.69
C LEU A 123 -12.11 6.73 5.09
N PRO A 124 -12.26 6.53 3.77
CA PRO A 124 -12.14 5.21 3.20
C PRO A 124 -10.75 4.58 3.28
N MET A 125 -9.70 5.40 3.42
CA MET A 125 -8.36 4.84 3.64
C MET A 125 -8.27 4.13 4.97
N ALA A 126 -9.06 4.55 5.97
CA ALA A 126 -9.14 3.90 7.27
C ALA A 126 -10.04 2.66 7.27
N PHE A 127 -10.70 2.38 6.15
CA PHE A 127 -11.74 1.38 6.10
C PHE A 127 -11.20 -0.05 6.13
N PHE A 128 -11.90 -0.90 6.89
CA PHE A 128 -11.54 -2.29 7.12
C PHE A 128 -12.32 -3.22 6.17
N ALA A 129 -11.66 -3.73 5.13
CA ALA A 129 -12.27 -4.53 4.05
C ALA A 129 -13.18 -5.69 4.52
N PRO A 130 -12.84 -6.45 5.60
CA PRO A 130 -13.73 -7.50 6.12
C PRO A 130 -15.12 -7.03 6.52
N VAL A 131 -15.30 -5.77 6.93
CA VAL A 131 -16.63 -5.24 7.31
C VAL A 131 -17.57 -5.13 6.12
N LEU A 132 -17.05 -4.78 4.94
CA LEU A 132 -17.88 -4.74 3.73
C LEU A 132 -18.34 -6.13 3.35
N MET A 133 -17.41 -7.07 3.36
CA MET A 133 -17.66 -8.45 2.97
C MET A 133 -18.69 -9.10 3.89
N ALA A 134 -18.52 -8.87 5.19
CA ALA A 134 -19.43 -9.24 6.26
C ALA A 134 -20.87 -8.76 6.01
N TYR A 135 -21.06 -7.45 5.86
CA TYR A 135 -22.37 -6.87 5.66
C TYR A 135 -23.04 -7.29 4.34
N PHE A 136 -22.28 -7.26 3.25
CA PHE A 136 -22.80 -7.61 1.93
C PHE A 136 -23.19 -9.08 1.82
N SER A 137 -22.47 -9.98 2.49
CA SER A 137 -22.78 -11.41 2.46
C SER A 137 -24.19 -11.72 2.95
N GLN A 138 -24.64 -11.08 4.03
CA GLN A 138 -25.92 -11.37 4.68
C GLN A 138 -27.11 -10.63 4.11
N ARG A 139 -26.94 -9.38 3.68
CA ARG A 139 -28.07 -8.56 3.21
C ARG A 139 -28.43 -8.79 1.75
N MET A 140 -27.60 -9.52 1.02
CA MET A 140 -27.74 -9.72 -0.41
C MET A 140 -28.08 -11.16 -0.76
N ASP A 141 -28.75 -11.88 0.15
CA ASP A 141 -29.29 -13.23 -0.08
C ASP A 141 -30.14 -13.33 -1.34
N TRP A 142 -30.89 -12.28 -1.65
CA TRP A 142 -31.71 -12.16 -2.85
C TRP A 142 -30.92 -11.96 -4.16
N MET A 143 -29.63 -11.59 -4.09
CA MET A 143 -28.77 -11.43 -5.27
C MET A 143 -27.86 -12.63 -5.55
N TRP A 144 -27.89 -13.67 -4.72
CA TRP A 144 -27.04 -14.87 -4.87
C TRP A 144 -27.62 -15.91 -5.85
N ASP A 145 -28.25 -15.48 -6.94
CA ASP A 145 -28.41 -16.37 -8.11
C ASP A 145 -27.03 -16.60 -8.76
N ARG A 146 -26.82 -17.77 -9.37
CA ARG A 146 -25.50 -18.23 -9.84
C ARG A 146 -24.87 -17.28 -10.86
N GLU A 147 -25.66 -16.76 -11.80
CA GLU A 147 -25.18 -15.77 -12.78
C GLU A 147 -25.03 -14.37 -12.17
N SER A 148 -25.90 -14.01 -11.23
CA SER A 148 -25.84 -12.72 -10.52
C SER A 148 -24.60 -12.64 -9.62
N THR A 149 -24.20 -13.74 -8.97
CA THR A 149 -23.12 -13.80 -7.99
C THR A 149 -21.80 -13.22 -8.50
N LYS A 150 -21.32 -13.66 -9.67
CA LYS A 150 -20.06 -13.16 -10.27
C LYS A 150 -20.12 -11.65 -10.51
N THR A 151 -21.27 -11.18 -11.01
CA THR A 151 -21.52 -9.76 -11.29
C THR A 151 -21.59 -8.94 -10.02
N THR A 152 -22.25 -9.44 -8.97
CA THR A 152 -22.36 -8.80 -7.66
C THR A 152 -20.98 -8.66 -7.01
N VAL A 153 -20.16 -9.70 -7.03
CA VAL A 153 -18.79 -9.63 -6.50
C VAL A 153 -17.97 -8.59 -7.27
N LEU A 154 -18.01 -8.61 -8.61
CA LEU A 154 -17.33 -7.60 -9.42
C LEU A 154 -17.82 -6.18 -9.15
N LEU A 155 -19.13 -5.99 -8.90
CA LEU A 155 -19.69 -4.68 -8.55
C LEU A 155 -19.20 -4.19 -7.19
N ILE A 156 -19.22 -5.03 -6.15
CA ILE A 156 -18.70 -4.67 -4.82
C ILE A 156 -17.22 -4.32 -4.91
N GLU A 157 -16.45 -5.13 -5.64
CA GLU A 157 -15.03 -4.90 -5.87
C GLU A 157 -14.78 -3.61 -6.65
N ALA A 158 -15.57 -3.33 -7.69
CA ALA A 158 -15.54 -2.08 -8.44
C ALA A 158 -15.78 -0.88 -7.52
N MET A 159 -16.83 -0.93 -6.70
CA MET A 159 -17.16 0.18 -5.81
C MET A 159 -16.11 0.39 -4.71
N THR A 160 -15.60 -0.70 -4.13
CA THR A 160 -14.52 -0.65 -3.14
C THR A 160 -13.26 -0.04 -3.75
N MET A 161 -12.88 -0.50 -4.95
CA MET A 161 -11.74 0.05 -5.67
C MET A 161 -11.94 1.51 -6.07
N LEU A 162 -13.15 1.89 -6.49
CA LEU A 162 -13.48 3.28 -6.82
C LEU A 162 -13.20 4.19 -5.63
N ILE A 163 -13.66 3.79 -4.45
CA ILE A 163 -13.48 4.57 -3.24
C ILE A 163 -11.99 4.68 -2.86
N VAL A 164 -11.26 3.56 -2.81
CA VAL A 164 -9.84 3.53 -2.42
C VAL A 164 -8.96 4.26 -3.44
N SER A 165 -9.21 4.04 -4.74
CA SER A 165 -8.48 4.72 -5.81
C SER A 165 -8.74 6.23 -5.82
N CYS A 166 -9.98 6.67 -5.60
CA CYS A 166 -10.31 8.09 -5.46
C CYS A 166 -9.58 8.72 -4.28
N ALA A 167 -9.54 8.04 -3.13
CA ALA A 167 -8.80 8.50 -1.97
C ALA A 167 -7.30 8.66 -2.29
N ALA A 168 -6.68 7.61 -2.80
CA ALA A 168 -5.24 7.58 -3.12
C ALA A 168 -4.87 8.59 -4.21
N GLY A 169 -5.66 8.68 -5.28
CA GLY A 169 -5.42 9.65 -6.34
C GLY A 169 -5.64 11.08 -5.87
N LEU A 170 -6.62 11.34 -5.00
CA LEU A 170 -6.79 12.67 -4.42
C LEU A 170 -5.62 13.05 -3.52
N LEU A 171 -4.91 12.11 -2.90
CA LEU A 171 -3.61 12.41 -2.27
C LEU A 171 -2.56 12.75 -3.34
N ALA A 172 -2.32 11.83 -4.28
CA ALA A 172 -1.19 11.91 -5.20
C ALA A 172 -1.33 13.01 -6.27
N TYR A 173 -2.44 13.05 -7.01
CA TYR A 173 -2.65 14.04 -8.07
C TYR A 173 -2.86 15.45 -7.51
N SER A 174 -3.43 15.61 -6.31
CA SER A 174 -3.51 16.94 -5.69
C SER A 174 -2.14 17.46 -5.26
N ALA A 175 -1.22 16.59 -4.84
CA ALA A 175 0.17 16.98 -4.57
C ALA A 175 0.89 17.43 -5.85
N ILE A 176 0.59 16.80 -6.99
CA ILE A 176 1.12 17.21 -8.29
C ILE A 176 0.56 18.58 -8.67
N LEU A 177 -0.77 18.72 -8.75
CA LEU A 177 -1.44 19.95 -9.21
C LEU A 177 -1.04 21.17 -8.37
N ARG A 178 -0.82 21.00 -7.06
CA ARG A 178 -0.33 22.08 -6.17
C ARG A 178 1.04 22.62 -6.57
N ARG A 179 1.98 21.76 -6.94
CA ARG A 179 3.34 22.19 -7.29
C ARG A 179 3.36 23.12 -8.50
N TYR A 180 2.48 22.88 -9.45
CA TYR A 180 2.43 23.66 -10.69
C TYR A 180 1.72 24.99 -10.53
N GLU A 181 0.89 25.15 -9.50
CA GLU A 181 0.32 26.45 -9.18
C GLU A 181 1.37 27.48 -8.76
N ALA A 182 2.44 27.03 -8.09
CA ALA A 182 3.56 27.88 -7.73
C ALA A 182 4.43 28.30 -8.94
N HIS A 183 4.27 27.67 -10.10
CA HIS A 183 5.05 27.95 -11.29
C HIS A 183 4.16 28.47 -12.42
N GLU A 184 4.43 29.67 -12.93
CA GLU A 184 3.66 30.34 -13.99
C GLU A 184 3.56 29.56 -15.33
N LYS A 185 4.24 28.41 -15.46
CA LYS A 185 4.39 27.63 -16.71
C LYS A 185 3.14 26.86 -17.16
N GLY A 186 1.99 27.04 -16.53
CA GLY A 186 0.72 26.45 -16.92
C GLY A 186 0.65 24.91 -16.78
N TRP A 187 -0.49 24.32 -17.18
CA TRP A 187 -0.80 22.90 -16.96
C TRP A 187 0.11 21.92 -17.72
N ARG A 188 0.69 22.34 -18.85
CA ARG A 188 1.55 21.48 -19.69
C ARG A 188 2.81 21.03 -18.95
N ALA A 189 3.31 21.84 -18.01
CA ALA A 189 4.43 21.45 -17.16
C ALA A 189 4.08 20.29 -16.21
N ALA A 190 2.81 20.13 -15.84
CA ALA A 190 2.33 19.08 -14.94
C ALA A 190 2.22 17.71 -15.60
N LEU A 191 2.01 17.70 -16.92
CA LEU A 191 1.67 16.51 -17.67
C LEU A 191 2.67 15.35 -17.50
N PRO A 192 4.00 15.55 -17.51
CA PRO A 192 4.94 14.45 -17.31
C PRO A 192 4.82 13.80 -15.93
N SER A 193 4.65 14.59 -14.85
CA SER A 193 4.48 14.05 -13.50
C SER A 193 3.14 13.36 -13.33
N LEU A 194 2.07 13.90 -13.94
CA LEU A 194 0.76 13.27 -13.97
C LEU A 194 0.80 11.90 -14.67
N ILE A 195 1.41 11.83 -15.87
CA ILE A 195 1.55 10.58 -16.63
C ILE A 195 2.38 9.56 -15.84
N ALA A 196 3.50 9.98 -15.24
CA ALA A 196 4.36 9.09 -14.48
C ALA A 196 3.62 8.48 -13.28
N VAL A 197 2.93 9.31 -12.48
CA VAL A 197 2.16 8.84 -11.33
C VAL A 197 0.94 8.02 -11.75
N TRP A 198 0.32 8.35 -12.88
CA TRP A 198 -0.75 7.55 -13.45
C TRP A 198 -0.27 6.15 -13.84
N LEU A 199 0.84 6.05 -14.58
CA LEU A 199 1.44 4.76 -14.96
C LEU A 199 1.84 3.93 -13.73
N ILE A 200 2.52 4.56 -12.76
CA ILE A 200 2.90 3.91 -11.49
C ILE A 200 1.65 3.41 -10.75
N GLY A 201 0.58 4.22 -10.71
CA GLY A 201 -0.70 3.84 -10.15
C GLY A 201 -1.33 2.65 -10.86
N GLN A 202 -1.28 2.60 -12.20
CA GLN A 202 -1.77 1.44 -12.96
C GLN A 202 -0.99 0.18 -12.63
N PHE A 203 0.34 0.23 -12.60
CA PHE A 203 1.17 -0.91 -12.21
C PHE A 203 0.87 -1.38 -10.79
N ALA A 204 0.70 -0.46 -9.84
CA ALA A 204 0.35 -0.78 -8.46
C ALA A 204 -1.02 -1.48 -8.37
N VAL A 205 -2.03 -0.97 -9.07
CA VAL A 205 -3.39 -1.53 -9.03
C VAL A 205 -3.46 -2.88 -9.72
N THR A 206 -2.81 -3.05 -10.88
CA THR A 206 -2.70 -4.35 -11.57
C THR A 206 -2.02 -5.38 -10.67
N ALA A 207 -0.86 -5.02 -10.10
CA ALA A 207 -0.11 -5.91 -9.24
C ALA A 207 -0.90 -6.31 -7.98
N TYR A 208 -1.59 -5.34 -7.35
CA TYR A 208 -2.46 -5.63 -6.22
C TYR A 208 -3.64 -6.52 -6.63
N ALA A 209 -4.27 -6.28 -7.78
CA ALA A 209 -5.40 -7.07 -8.26
C ALA A 209 -5.04 -8.53 -8.55
N LEU A 210 -3.83 -8.79 -9.07
CA LEU A 210 -3.33 -10.16 -9.29
C LEU A 210 -3.14 -10.95 -7.99
N GLN A 211 -2.87 -10.26 -6.88
CA GLN A 211 -2.57 -10.84 -5.57
C GLN A 211 -3.71 -10.64 -4.55
N ALA A 212 -4.82 -10.04 -4.95
CA ALA A 212 -5.87 -9.69 -4.01
C ALA A 212 -6.63 -10.93 -3.58
N PHE A 213 -6.86 -11.06 -2.28
CA PHE A 213 -7.67 -12.12 -1.71
C PHE A 213 -9.10 -11.61 -1.51
N VAL A 214 -10.00 -11.98 -2.44
CA VAL A 214 -11.40 -11.53 -2.42
C VAL A 214 -12.23 -12.50 -1.59
N LEU A 215 -12.57 -12.14 -0.35
CA LEU A 215 -13.32 -13.01 0.57
C LEU A 215 -14.69 -13.44 0.03
N LEU A 216 -15.36 -12.57 -0.73
CA LEU A 216 -16.67 -12.85 -1.30
C LEU A 216 -16.67 -14.10 -2.20
N GLY A 217 -15.54 -14.40 -2.84
CA GLY A 217 -15.42 -15.60 -3.66
C GLY A 217 -15.44 -16.91 -2.84
N PHE A 218 -15.10 -16.88 -1.54
CA PHE A 218 -15.21 -18.05 -0.65
C PHE A 218 -16.65 -18.35 -0.28
N ILE A 219 -17.45 -17.29 -0.12
CA ILE A 219 -18.86 -17.40 0.27
C ILE A 219 -19.69 -17.81 -0.95
N SER A 220 -19.34 -17.34 -2.14
CA SER A 220 -19.95 -17.81 -3.37
C SER A 220 -19.49 -19.24 -3.68
N LYS A 221 -20.32 -20.24 -3.36
CA LYS A 221 -20.13 -21.66 -3.73
C LYS A 221 -20.05 -21.94 -5.25
N PHE A 222 -19.91 -20.90 -6.09
CA PHE A 222 -20.32 -20.90 -7.49
C PHE A 222 -19.20 -20.65 -8.52
N GLY A 223 -17.93 -20.87 -8.16
CA GLY A 223 -16.85 -21.06 -9.15
C GLY A 223 -16.12 -19.81 -9.63
N ALA A 224 -16.30 -18.66 -8.98
CA ALA A 224 -15.48 -17.47 -9.21
C ALA A 224 -14.30 -17.45 -8.24
N PHE A 225 -13.16 -18.01 -8.66
CA PHE A 225 -11.93 -18.04 -7.88
C PHE A 225 -10.97 -16.97 -8.36
N THR A 226 -10.32 -16.25 -7.45
CA THR A 226 -9.15 -15.43 -7.78
C THR A 226 -7.87 -16.27 -7.64
N PHE A 227 -6.74 -15.83 -8.20
CA PHE A 227 -5.46 -16.54 -8.03
C PHE A 227 -5.10 -16.77 -6.56
N SER A 228 -5.29 -15.77 -5.71
CA SER A 228 -5.02 -15.85 -4.28
C SER A 228 -5.88 -16.91 -3.59
N GLN A 229 -7.13 -17.06 -4.01
CA GLN A 229 -8.02 -18.09 -3.51
C GLN A 229 -7.61 -19.47 -4.03
N PHE A 230 -7.20 -19.57 -5.29
CA PHE A 230 -6.67 -20.82 -5.83
C PHE A 230 -5.45 -21.29 -5.04
N VAL A 231 -4.47 -20.41 -4.79
CA VAL A 231 -3.28 -20.74 -3.97
C VAL A 231 -3.68 -21.15 -2.55
N PHE A 232 -4.62 -20.43 -1.93
CA PHE A 232 -5.15 -20.82 -0.62
C PHE A 232 -5.80 -22.21 -0.65
N GLU A 233 -6.62 -22.51 -1.67
CA GLU A 233 -7.26 -23.80 -1.84
C GLU A 233 -6.25 -24.93 -2.00
N THR A 234 -5.16 -24.71 -2.75
CA THR A 234 -4.06 -25.69 -2.85
C THR A 234 -3.40 -25.97 -1.50
N THR A 235 -3.35 -24.97 -0.61
CA THR A 235 -2.87 -25.14 0.76
C THR A 235 -3.82 -26.03 1.56
N ARG A 236 -5.12 -25.78 1.47
CA ARG A 236 -6.17 -26.53 2.19
C ARG A 236 -6.20 -28.01 1.84
N ILE A 237 -5.97 -28.36 0.57
CA ILE A 237 -5.95 -29.76 0.10
C ILE A 237 -4.55 -30.39 0.13
N PHE A 238 -3.55 -29.70 0.71
CA PHE A 238 -2.14 -30.13 0.74
C PHE A 238 -1.52 -30.42 -0.64
N ASN A 239 -2.02 -29.75 -1.68
CA ASN A 239 -1.45 -29.81 -3.04
C ASN A 239 -0.43 -28.67 -3.25
N LEU A 240 0.59 -28.64 -2.39
CA LEU A 240 1.50 -27.49 -2.29
C LEU A 240 2.29 -27.23 -3.58
N HIS A 241 2.69 -28.28 -4.31
CA HIS A 241 3.51 -28.14 -5.52
C HIS A 241 2.82 -27.32 -6.63
N VAL A 242 1.53 -27.57 -6.87
CA VAL A 242 0.72 -26.75 -7.81
C VAL A 242 0.54 -25.33 -7.27
N GLY A 243 0.38 -25.19 -5.96
CA GLY A 243 0.30 -23.90 -5.29
C GLY A 243 1.54 -23.03 -5.50
N PHE A 244 2.74 -23.61 -5.32
CA PHE A 244 4.01 -22.91 -5.54
C PHE A 244 4.16 -22.46 -6.99
N ALA A 245 3.81 -23.30 -7.97
CA ALA A 245 3.82 -22.92 -9.38
C ALA A 245 2.89 -21.73 -9.66
N ALA A 246 1.69 -21.71 -9.08
CA ALA A 246 0.76 -20.59 -9.20
C ALA A 246 1.30 -19.31 -8.54
N SER A 247 1.94 -19.42 -7.37
CA SER A 247 2.59 -18.29 -6.70
C SER A 247 3.71 -17.67 -7.54
N VAL A 248 4.56 -18.48 -8.18
CA VAL A 248 5.60 -17.99 -9.11
C VAL A 248 4.97 -17.25 -10.30
N LEU A 249 3.90 -17.80 -10.89
CA LEU A 249 3.23 -17.22 -12.03
C LEU A 249 2.62 -15.84 -11.71
N VAL A 250 2.14 -15.64 -10.48
CA VAL A 250 1.65 -14.33 -10.01
C VAL A 250 2.80 -13.40 -9.64
N PHE A 251 3.87 -13.91 -9.02
CA PHE A 251 5.03 -13.10 -8.61
C PHE A 251 5.70 -12.40 -9.80
N LEU A 252 5.93 -13.11 -10.90
CA LEU A 252 6.66 -12.57 -12.07
C LEU A 252 6.06 -11.25 -12.62
N PRO A 253 4.77 -11.17 -13.02
CA PRO A 253 4.18 -9.92 -13.53
C PRO A 253 4.10 -8.82 -12.46
N VAL A 254 3.96 -9.18 -11.19
CA VAL A 254 3.98 -8.24 -10.05
C VAL A 254 5.36 -7.63 -9.91
N ALA A 255 6.41 -8.45 -9.92
CA ALA A 255 7.79 -8.02 -9.83
C ALA A 255 8.19 -7.14 -11.01
N MET A 256 7.79 -7.52 -12.22
CA MET A 256 7.95 -6.69 -13.42
C MET A 256 7.26 -5.33 -13.28
N SER A 257 6.03 -5.30 -12.76
CA SER A 257 5.30 -4.06 -12.52
C SER A 257 6.05 -3.14 -11.53
N GLY A 258 6.63 -3.71 -10.47
CA GLY A 258 7.45 -2.97 -9.50
C GLY A 258 8.74 -2.39 -10.10
N MET A 259 9.44 -3.19 -10.91
CA MET A 259 10.63 -2.75 -11.66
C MET A 259 10.31 -1.61 -12.63
N LEU A 260 9.25 -1.75 -13.43
CA LEU A 260 8.80 -0.73 -14.39
C LEU A 260 8.37 0.57 -13.70
N ALA A 261 7.61 0.48 -12.60
CA ALA A 261 7.21 1.65 -11.82
C ALA A 261 8.41 2.39 -11.24
N THR A 262 9.40 1.67 -10.73
CA THR A 262 10.64 2.26 -10.20
C THR A 262 11.48 2.89 -11.32
N LEU A 263 11.57 2.24 -12.47
CA LEU A 263 12.23 2.81 -13.64
C LEU A 263 11.57 4.12 -14.08
N ILE A 264 10.24 4.18 -14.14
CA ILE A 264 9.48 5.40 -14.45
C ILE A 264 9.80 6.49 -13.42
N LEU A 265 9.78 6.17 -12.12
CA LEU A 265 10.10 7.11 -11.05
C LEU A 265 11.49 7.72 -11.23
N VAL A 266 12.51 6.90 -11.51
CA VAL A 266 13.90 7.32 -11.72
C VAL A 266 14.03 8.16 -13.00
N LEU A 267 13.46 7.72 -14.12
CA LEU A 267 13.52 8.41 -15.41
C LEU A 267 12.82 9.77 -15.37
N PHE A 268 11.64 9.84 -14.75
CA PHE A 268 10.89 11.10 -14.59
C PHE A 268 11.43 11.97 -13.46
N ARG A 269 12.40 11.47 -12.68
CA ARG A 269 13.02 12.16 -11.54
C ARG A 269 11.99 12.77 -10.60
N LEU A 270 11.01 11.97 -10.21
CA LEU A 270 9.99 12.41 -9.27
C LEU A 270 10.65 12.75 -7.92
N GLN A 271 10.16 13.82 -7.29
CA GLN A 271 10.57 14.29 -5.97
C GLN A 271 9.37 14.84 -5.20
N LEU A 272 9.35 14.56 -3.90
CA LEU A 272 8.28 14.96 -2.99
C LEU A 272 8.85 16.05 -2.08
N GLU A 273 8.19 17.19 -2.07
CA GLU A 273 8.61 18.37 -1.33
C GLU A 273 7.53 18.80 -0.35
N HIS A 274 7.95 19.36 0.78
CA HIS A 274 7.07 20.06 1.69
C HIS A 274 7.03 21.55 1.29
N ASP A 275 5.86 22.04 0.91
CA ASP A 275 5.61 23.44 0.58
C ASP A 275 4.42 23.98 1.43
N PRO A 276 4.70 24.73 2.50
CA PRO A 276 3.67 25.24 3.38
C PRO A 276 2.87 26.42 2.79
N LYS A 277 3.30 27.04 1.68
CA LYS A 277 2.73 28.31 1.18
C LYS A 277 1.65 28.16 0.09
N SER A 278 1.35 26.95 -0.37
CA SER A 278 0.55 26.75 -1.59
C SER A 278 -0.98 26.88 -1.42
N GLU A 279 -1.53 27.20 -0.25
CA GLU A 279 -3.00 27.12 -0.01
C GLU A 279 -3.79 28.41 -0.27
N ASP A 280 -3.14 29.55 -0.50
CA ASP A 280 -3.80 30.86 -0.45
C ASP A 280 -4.15 31.49 -1.80
N ILE A 281 -3.92 30.78 -2.91
CA ILE A 281 -4.25 31.29 -4.25
C ILE A 281 -5.67 30.86 -4.61
N GLU A 282 -6.61 31.80 -4.60
CA GLU A 282 -7.96 31.61 -5.16
C GLU A 282 -7.94 31.77 -6.69
N ARG A 283 -8.62 30.88 -7.41
CA ARG A 283 -8.72 30.93 -8.88
C ARG A 283 -10.15 31.14 -9.35
N PRO A 284 -10.38 31.89 -10.44
CA PRO A 284 -11.65 31.87 -11.15
C PRO A 284 -11.83 30.48 -11.80
N GLY A 285 -12.74 29.68 -11.23
CA GLY A 285 -12.97 28.30 -11.66
C GLY A 285 -13.66 28.20 -13.02
N ASN A 286 -13.24 27.24 -13.85
CA ASN A 286 -13.98 26.87 -15.05
C ASN A 286 -15.23 26.06 -14.64
N ARG A 287 -16.43 26.59 -14.95
CA ARG A 287 -17.73 26.02 -14.53
C ARG A 287 -17.90 24.55 -14.94
N LEU A 288 -17.43 24.15 -16.12
CA LEU A 288 -17.62 22.79 -16.62
C LEU A 288 -16.85 21.75 -15.79
N PHE A 289 -15.58 22.02 -15.48
CA PHE A 289 -14.78 21.15 -14.62
C PHE A 289 -15.25 21.16 -13.16
N GLY A 290 -15.83 22.28 -12.70
CA GLY A 290 -16.49 22.36 -11.40
C GLY A 290 -17.70 21.41 -11.30
N ILE A 291 -18.58 21.41 -12.31
CA ILE A 291 -19.75 20.50 -12.38
C ILE A 291 -19.30 19.05 -12.39
N LEU A 292 -18.34 18.69 -13.26
CA LEU A 292 -17.81 17.33 -13.32
C LEU A 292 -17.20 16.89 -11.99
N GLY A 293 -16.45 17.78 -11.34
CA GLY A 293 -15.89 17.55 -10.00
C GLY A 293 -16.97 17.28 -8.95
N TRP A 294 -18.06 18.04 -8.97
CA TRP A 294 -19.20 17.81 -8.07
C TRP A 294 -19.90 16.49 -8.33
N VAL A 295 -20.10 16.09 -9.59
CA VAL A 295 -20.72 14.80 -9.93
C VAL A 295 -19.87 13.64 -9.42
N VAL A 296 -18.57 13.63 -9.71
CA VAL A 296 -17.66 12.56 -9.24
C VAL A 296 -17.55 12.56 -7.71
N THR A 297 -17.52 13.76 -7.09
CA THR A 297 -17.57 13.89 -5.63
C THR A 297 -18.86 13.33 -5.06
N ALA A 298 -20.02 13.63 -5.65
CA ALA A 298 -21.31 13.14 -5.19
C ALA A 298 -21.42 11.62 -5.31
N ILE A 299 -20.98 11.04 -6.43
CA ILE A 299 -20.93 9.59 -6.64
C ILE A 299 -20.00 8.93 -5.62
N GLY A 300 -18.79 9.47 -5.45
CA GLY A 300 -17.85 8.91 -4.48
C GLY A 300 -18.31 9.12 -3.03
N ALA A 301 -18.92 10.26 -2.70
CA ALA A 301 -19.53 10.53 -1.40
C ALA A 301 -20.68 9.56 -1.11
N PHE A 302 -21.55 9.32 -2.10
CA PHE A 302 -22.60 8.32 -2.02
C PHE A 302 -21.99 6.93 -1.78
N GLY A 303 -20.93 6.57 -2.50
CA GLY A 303 -20.16 5.36 -2.25
C GLY A 303 -19.63 5.29 -0.81
N VAL A 304 -18.94 6.32 -0.33
CA VAL A 304 -18.43 6.39 1.05
C VAL A 304 -19.56 6.23 2.07
N ILE A 305 -20.66 6.97 1.93
CA ILE A 305 -21.76 6.95 2.92
C ILE A 305 -22.50 5.62 2.87
N PHE A 306 -22.93 5.18 1.68
CA PHE A 306 -23.80 4.02 1.54
C PHE A 306 -23.04 2.71 1.71
N ILE A 307 -21.81 2.64 1.20
CA ILE A 307 -21.03 1.40 1.24
C ILE A 307 -20.29 1.31 2.57
N LEU A 308 -19.70 2.39 3.07
CA LEU A 308 -18.88 2.31 4.28
C LEU A 308 -19.69 2.56 5.55
N PHE A 309 -20.52 3.61 5.59
CA PHE A 309 -21.18 4.01 6.84
C PHE A 309 -22.51 3.27 7.09
N ALA A 310 -23.29 3.00 6.05
CA ALA A 310 -24.58 2.34 6.23
C ALA A 310 -24.46 0.96 6.92
N PRO A 311 -23.48 0.10 6.58
CA PRO A 311 -23.29 -1.17 7.28
C PRO A 311 -23.09 -1.01 8.79
N TYR A 312 -22.18 -0.13 9.19
CA TYR A 312 -21.92 0.12 10.62
C TYR A 312 -23.13 0.71 11.32
N LEU A 313 -23.83 1.63 10.66
CA LEU A 313 -25.01 2.27 11.25
C LEU A 313 -26.12 1.24 11.45
N VAL A 314 -26.36 0.37 10.47
CA VAL A 314 -27.35 -0.71 10.56
C VAL A 314 -26.95 -1.72 11.64
N SER A 315 -25.71 -2.23 11.64
CA SER A 315 -25.24 -3.16 12.68
C SER A 315 -25.29 -2.53 14.08
N LEU A 316 -24.97 -1.24 14.22
CA LEU A 316 -25.09 -0.52 15.49
C LEU A 316 -26.55 -0.41 15.92
N LEU A 317 -27.46 -0.10 14.99
CA LEU A 317 -28.90 0.00 15.29
C LEU A 317 -29.48 -1.37 15.65
N ASP A 318 -29.11 -2.44 14.97
CA ASP A 318 -29.61 -3.79 15.25
C ASP A 318 -29.12 -4.28 16.62
N VAL A 319 -27.87 -3.97 17.00
CA VAL A 319 -27.34 -4.20 18.36
C VAL A 319 -28.09 -3.35 19.41
N LEU A 320 -28.30 -2.06 19.16
CA LEU A 320 -28.99 -1.16 20.11
C LEU A 320 -30.47 -1.51 20.28
N LEU A 321 -31.13 -2.01 19.23
CA LEU A 321 -32.52 -2.43 19.25
C LEU A 321 -32.71 -3.87 19.78
N GLY A 322 -31.63 -4.56 20.12
CA GLY A 322 -31.68 -5.94 20.63
C GLY A 322 -32.22 -6.94 19.62
N LYS A 323 -32.03 -6.70 18.32
CA LYS A 323 -32.53 -7.56 17.23
C LYS A 323 -31.67 -8.79 16.95
N GLY A 324 -30.62 -9.02 17.73
CA GLY A 324 -29.77 -10.20 17.60
C GLY A 324 -30.22 -11.35 18.50
N GLU A 325 -30.27 -12.56 17.96
CA GLU A 325 -30.35 -13.77 18.77
C GLU A 325 -29.13 -13.81 19.70
N SER A 326 -29.37 -14.16 20.97
CA SER A 326 -28.30 -14.29 21.96
C SER A 326 -27.53 -15.58 21.75
N TYR A 327 -26.74 -15.66 20.67
CA TYR A 327 -25.70 -16.66 20.57
C TYR A 327 -24.59 -16.30 21.55
N ALA A 328 -24.42 -17.15 22.56
CA ALA A 328 -23.26 -17.08 23.43
C ALA A 328 -22.04 -17.44 22.57
N ALA A 329 -21.13 -16.49 22.38
CA ALA A 329 -19.79 -16.79 21.88
C ALA A 329 -19.24 -17.97 22.72
N PRO A 330 -18.51 -18.91 22.12
CA PRO A 330 -17.91 -20.01 22.88
C PRO A 330 -17.15 -19.40 24.06
N ALA A 331 -17.46 -19.84 25.29
CA ALA A 331 -16.91 -19.25 26.51
C ALA A 331 -15.37 -19.26 26.57
N SER A 332 -14.73 -20.01 25.66
CA SER A 332 -13.29 -20.11 25.47
C SER A 332 -12.66 -18.98 24.66
N VAL A 333 -13.40 -18.16 23.89
CA VAL A 333 -12.77 -17.17 23.00
C VAL A 333 -12.53 -15.84 23.70
N SER A 334 -11.26 -15.50 23.94
CA SER A 334 -10.87 -14.19 24.47
C SER A 334 -10.81 -13.11 23.36
N PHE A 335 -11.81 -12.22 23.33
CA PHE A 335 -11.83 -11.06 22.43
C PHE A 335 -10.59 -10.17 22.58
N VAL A 336 -10.08 -10.02 23.80
CA VAL A 336 -8.88 -9.21 24.08
C VAL A 336 -7.65 -9.83 23.41
N LYS A 337 -7.53 -11.17 23.43
CA LYS A 337 -6.41 -11.87 22.78
C LYS A 337 -6.46 -11.70 21.26
N ILE A 338 -7.65 -11.83 20.64
CA ILE A 338 -7.83 -11.57 19.20
C ILE A 338 -7.43 -10.13 18.85
N TRP A 339 -7.83 -9.16 19.68
CA TRP A 339 -7.45 -7.75 19.51
C TRP A 339 -5.95 -7.53 19.60
N LEU A 340 -5.30 -8.11 20.62
CA LEU A 340 -3.85 -8.04 20.77
C LEU A 340 -3.13 -8.70 19.60
N ASN A 341 -3.61 -9.85 19.12
CA ASN A 341 -3.08 -10.56 17.96
C ASN A 341 -3.26 -9.79 16.63
N SER A 342 -4.25 -8.90 16.56
CA SER A 342 -4.47 -8.04 15.40
C SER A 342 -3.53 -6.84 15.34
N ILE A 343 -3.14 -6.33 16.52
CA ILE A 343 -2.37 -5.09 16.63
C ILE A 343 -0.90 -5.40 16.83
N LEU A 344 -0.57 -6.24 17.82
CA LEU A 344 0.77 -6.34 18.36
C LEU A 344 1.78 -6.94 17.35
N PRO A 345 1.53 -8.10 16.70
CA PRO A 345 2.50 -8.66 15.74
C PRO A 345 2.87 -7.68 14.60
N PRO A 346 1.93 -7.12 13.82
CA PRO A 346 2.29 -6.22 12.74
C PRO A 346 2.89 -4.91 13.27
N LEU A 347 2.41 -4.37 14.38
CA LEU A 347 2.95 -3.13 14.96
C LEU A 347 4.42 -3.29 15.38
N LEU A 348 4.78 -4.41 16.02
CA LEU A 348 6.15 -4.69 16.43
C LEU A 348 7.09 -4.77 15.23
N VAL A 349 6.72 -5.55 14.21
CA VAL A 349 7.55 -5.67 12.98
C VAL A 349 7.67 -4.34 12.27
N ILE A 350 6.59 -3.57 12.17
CA ILE A 350 6.62 -2.28 11.48
C ILE A 350 7.50 -1.29 12.22
N LEU A 351 7.31 -1.11 13.52
CA LEU A 351 8.02 -0.07 14.29
C LEU A 351 9.49 -0.40 14.53
N PHE A 352 9.83 -1.68 14.76
CA PHE A 352 11.18 -2.07 15.14
C PHE A 352 12.02 -2.57 13.97
N VAL A 353 11.39 -3.02 12.87
CA VAL A 353 12.11 -3.59 11.72
C VAL A 353 11.84 -2.79 10.45
N GLN A 354 10.61 -2.82 9.92
CA GLN A 354 10.33 -2.26 8.59
C GLN A 354 10.59 -0.76 8.51
N LEU A 355 10.10 0.02 9.49
CA LEU A 355 10.22 1.47 9.48
C LEU A 355 11.68 1.95 9.65
N PRO A 356 12.44 1.50 10.67
CA PRO A 356 13.84 1.90 10.80
C PRO A 356 14.69 1.53 9.59
N VAL A 357 14.50 0.30 9.06
CA VAL A 357 15.27 -0.18 7.91
C VAL A 357 14.91 0.60 6.65
N ALA A 358 13.62 0.77 6.35
CA ALA A 358 13.17 1.55 5.19
C ALA A 358 13.61 3.02 5.30
N TYR A 359 13.56 3.60 6.50
CA TYR A 359 13.98 4.97 6.75
C TYR A 359 15.49 5.16 6.54
N LEU A 360 16.33 4.26 7.09
CA LEU A 360 17.78 4.31 6.90
C LEU A 360 18.16 4.10 5.44
N GLY A 361 17.56 3.11 4.76
CA GLY A 361 17.77 2.87 3.33
C GLY A 361 17.33 4.07 2.48
N ALA A 362 16.18 4.66 2.78
CA ALA A 362 15.68 5.84 2.09
C ALA A 362 16.56 7.08 2.32
N LEU A 363 17.07 7.26 3.54
CA LEU A 363 17.96 8.36 3.88
C LEU A 363 19.31 8.19 3.18
N ALA A 364 19.83 6.96 3.13
CA ALA A 364 21.04 6.61 2.40
C ALA A 364 20.91 6.92 0.90
N ILE A 365 19.83 6.47 0.26
CA ILE A 365 19.62 6.64 -1.19
C ILE A 365 19.26 8.09 -1.53
N GLY A 366 18.33 8.70 -0.79
CA GLY A 366 17.73 9.99 -1.14
C GLY A 366 18.51 11.22 -0.69
N ALA A 367 19.04 11.21 0.55
CA ALA A 367 19.78 12.34 1.13
C ALA A 367 21.30 12.15 1.04
N VAL A 368 21.81 11.01 1.52
CA VAL A 368 23.26 10.77 1.52
C VAL A 368 23.76 10.56 0.11
N ARG A 369 23.03 9.87 -0.78
CA ARG A 369 23.38 9.69 -2.20
C ARG A 369 24.84 9.23 -2.41
N PRO A 370 25.21 8.00 -2.02
CA PRO A 370 26.59 7.51 -2.09
C PRO A 370 27.20 7.62 -3.50
N PHE A 371 26.38 7.46 -4.54
CA PHE A 371 26.79 7.56 -5.96
C PHE A 371 26.30 8.85 -6.63
N GLY A 372 26.01 9.89 -5.84
CA GLY A 372 25.45 11.14 -6.34
C GLY A 372 24.08 10.93 -7.00
N ARG A 373 23.91 11.43 -8.22
CA ARG A 373 22.65 11.29 -8.99
C ARG A 373 22.29 9.85 -9.34
N TRP A 374 23.28 8.96 -9.38
CA TRP A 374 23.06 7.55 -9.73
C TRP A 374 22.52 6.72 -8.57
N SER A 375 22.52 7.26 -7.35
CA SER A 375 22.04 6.53 -6.16
C SER A 375 20.59 6.09 -6.29
N GLU A 376 19.77 6.82 -7.06
CA GLU A 376 18.37 6.48 -7.32
C GLU A 376 18.21 5.13 -8.05
N TRP A 377 19.20 4.72 -8.84
CA TRP A 377 19.21 3.42 -9.51
C TRP A 377 19.34 2.25 -8.53
N LEU A 378 19.83 2.49 -7.30
CA LEU A 378 19.83 1.48 -6.24
C LEU A 378 18.41 1.06 -5.84
N LEU A 379 17.39 1.89 -6.11
CA LEU A 379 15.99 1.49 -5.89
C LEU A 379 15.60 0.29 -6.75
N LEU A 380 16.25 0.09 -7.91
CA LEU A 380 15.97 -1.07 -8.76
C LEU A 380 16.30 -2.40 -8.07
N LEU A 381 17.26 -2.42 -7.14
CA LEU A 381 17.57 -3.60 -6.34
C LEU A 381 16.35 -4.07 -5.51
N PHE A 382 15.54 -3.13 -5.02
CA PHE A 382 14.36 -3.42 -4.19
C PHE A 382 13.07 -3.53 -5.03
N SER A 383 13.10 -3.02 -6.26
CA SER A 383 11.92 -2.84 -7.10
C SER A 383 11.12 -4.10 -7.45
N PRO A 384 11.69 -5.32 -7.54
CA PRO A 384 10.89 -6.53 -7.72
C PRO A 384 9.85 -6.76 -6.61
N TRP A 385 10.09 -6.25 -5.39
CA TRP A 385 9.18 -6.41 -4.25
C TRP A 385 8.35 -5.16 -3.96
N LEU A 386 8.36 -4.16 -4.83
CA LEU A 386 7.63 -2.91 -4.61
C LEU A 386 6.12 -3.11 -4.47
N PHE A 387 5.54 -4.03 -5.24
CA PHE A 387 4.09 -4.30 -5.20
C PHE A 387 3.76 -5.72 -4.74
N VAL A 388 4.74 -6.44 -4.20
CA VAL A 388 4.54 -7.81 -3.73
C VAL A 388 3.87 -7.77 -2.36
N THR A 389 2.78 -8.52 -2.22
CA THR A 389 2.10 -8.75 -0.94
C THR A 389 2.57 -10.07 -0.33
N SER A 390 1.90 -10.55 0.72
CA SER A 390 2.17 -11.88 1.29
C SER A 390 1.80 -13.05 0.38
N MET A 391 0.90 -12.84 -0.60
CA MET A 391 0.32 -13.91 -1.41
C MET A 391 1.35 -14.82 -2.09
N PRO A 392 2.36 -14.31 -2.82
CA PRO A 392 3.30 -15.19 -3.51
C PRO A 392 4.23 -15.98 -2.58
N PHE A 393 4.30 -15.61 -1.30
CA PHE A 393 5.21 -16.23 -0.32
C PHE A 393 4.49 -17.05 0.75
N ILE A 394 3.15 -17.17 0.67
CA ILE A 394 2.38 -17.79 1.75
C ILE A 394 2.74 -19.25 1.97
N LEU A 395 2.96 -20.01 0.90
CA LEU A 395 3.27 -21.44 0.98
C LEU A 395 4.66 -21.67 1.56
N GLN A 396 5.66 -20.90 1.12
CA GLN A 396 7.00 -21.00 1.70
C GLN A 396 6.97 -20.61 3.18
N ARG A 397 6.27 -19.53 3.51
CA ARG A 397 6.15 -19.08 4.90
C ARG A 397 5.47 -20.12 5.79
N LEU A 398 4.48 -20.85 5.27
CA LEU A 398 3.84 -21.94 5.99
C LEU A 398 4.84 -23.05 6.31
N LEU A 399 5.66 -23.48 5.33
CA LEU A 399 6.70 -24.48 5.55
C LEU A 399 7.76 -24.00 6.53
N ASP A 400 8.26 -22.77 6.39
CA ASP A 400 9.24 -22.19 7.31
C ASP A 400 8.73 -22.15 8.77
N LEU A 401 7.42 -21.97 8.96
CA LEU A 401 6.79 -21.96 10.28
C LEU A 401 6.54 -23.37 10.82
N ASP A 402 6.22 -24.33 9.95
CA ASP A 402 6.09 -25.75 10.30
C ASP A 402 7.44 -26.29 10.77
N ASP A 403 8.49 -26.07 9.97
CA ASP A 403 9.87 -26.49 10.28
C ASP A 403 10.42 -25.87 11.58
N ALA A 404 9.88 -24.71 11.98
CA ALA A 404 10.25 -24.00 13.19
C ALA A 404 9.35 -24.31 14.41
N ASP A 405 8.41 -25.25 14.30
CA ASP A 405 7.38 -25.55 15.31
C ASP A 405 6.64 -24.28 15.78
N ALA A 406 6.45 -23.33 14.85
CA ALA A 406 5.94 -22.00 15.12
C ALA A 406 4.52 -21.78 14.58
N LEU A 407 3.88 -22.78 13.99
CA LEU A 407 2.48 -22.71 13.59
C LEU A 407 1.56 -22.55 14.81
N ASP A 408 0.46 -21.83 14.62
CA ASP A 408 -0.51 -21.52 15.68
C ASP A 408 0.07 -20.74 16.88
N THR A 409 1.18 -20.04 16.67
CA THR A 409 1.82 -19.22 17.69
C THR A 409 1.77 -17.73 17.35
N PHE A 410 2.05 -16.87 18.34
CA PHE A 410 2.15 -15.43 18.12
C PHE A 410 3.17 -15.04 17.02
N PRO A 411 4.38 -15.65 16.93
CA PRO A 411 5.28 -15.46 15.80
C PRO A 411 4.72 -15.80 14.41
N ALA A 412 3.74 -16.70 14.31
CA ALA A 412 3.10 -17.05 13.04
C ALA A 412 2.36 -15.86 12.41
N LEU A 413 1.90 -14.92 13.23
CA LEU A 413 1.17 -13.72 12.81
C LEU A 413 2.08 -12.57 12.34
N LEU A 414 3.40 -12.71 12.46
CA LEU A 414 4.35 -11.70 12.02
C LEU A 414 4.32 -11.62 10.49
N PRO A 415 4.14 -10.42 9.88
CA PRO A 415 4.13 -10.29 8.44
C PRO A 415 5.35 -10.94 7.78
N PRO A 416 5.18 -11.71 6.68
CA PRO A 416 6.27 -12.49 6.09
C PRO A 416 7.39 -11.60 5.53
N LEU A 417 7.05 -10.38 5.10
CA LEU A 417 7.98 -9.42 4.55
C LEU A 417 8.51 -8.50 5.66
N LEU A 418 9.80 -8.58 5.94
CA LEU A 418 10.48 -7.79 6.97
C LEU A 418 10.92 -6.40 6.47
N ILE A 419 10.79 -6.14 5.16
CA ILE A 419 11.09 -4.85 4.54
C ILE A 419 9.86 -4.32 3.79
N SER A 420 9.46 -3.08 4.07
CA SER A 420 8.42 -2.37 3.32
C SER A 420 9.06 -1.55 2.20
N VAL A 421 9.16 -2.14 1.01
CA VAL A 421 9.71 -1.46 -0.18
C VAL A 421 8.91 -0.21 -0.57
N PRO A 422 7.55 -0.18 -0.54
CA PRO A 422 6.79 1.04 -0.77
C PRO A 422 7.21 2.20 0.16
N MET A 423 7.42 1.91 1.44
CA MET A 423 7.87 2.89 2.43
C MET A 423 9.26 3.41 2.09
N LEU A 424 10.20 2.53 1.74
CA LEU A 424 11.56 2.90 1.33
C LEU A 424 11.52 3.82 0.10
N VAL A 425 10.73 3.48 -0.92
CA VAL A 425 10.61 4.28 -2.16
C VAL A 425 10.02 5.66 -1.88
N VAL A 426 8.90 5.76 -1.17
CA VAL A 426 8.23 7.04 -0.88
C VAL A 426 9.13 7.96 -0.04
N LEU A 427 9.78 7.42 1.01
CA LEU A 427 10.71 8.19 1.83
C LEU A 427 11.95 8.61 1.04
N THR A 428 12.43 7.79 0.11
CA THR A 428 13.58 8.14 -0.75
C THR A 428 13.26 9.36 -1.61
N ILE A 429 12.08 9.37 -2.24
CA ILE A 429 11.59 10.49 -3.05
C ILE A 429 11.45 11.76 -2.20
N PHE A 430 11.02 11.63 -0.94
CA PHE A 430 10.93 12.74 0.02
C PHE A 430 12.30 13.31 0.39
N PHE A 431 13.24 12.45 0.80
CA PHE A 431 14.59 12.88 1.16
C PHE A 431 15.31 13.49 -0.05
N LYS A 432 15.10 12.93 -1.24
CA LYS A 432 15.60 13.50 -2.50
C LYS A 432 15.15 14.95 -2.68
N GLY A 433 13.86 15.25 -2.43
CA GLY A 433 13.32 16.61 -2.55
C GLY A 433 13.83 17.59 -1.49
N HIS A 434 14.23 17.10 -0.31
CA HIS A 434 14.71 17.95 0.80
C HIS A 434 16.23 18.09 0.85
N GLU A 435 16.97 17.24 0.14
CA GLU A 435 18.43 17.25 0.08
C GLU A 435 19.02 18.60 -0.33
N PRO A 436 18.50 19.31 -1.36
CA PRO A 436 18.97 20.64 -1.72
C PRO A 436 18.74 21.67 -0.61
N LYS A 437 17.59 21.62 0.07
CA LYS A 437 17.24 22.53 1.18
C LYS A 437 18.18 22.34 2.37
N TRP A 438 18.56 21.10 2.65
CA TRP A 438 19.56 20.78 3.67
C TRP A 438 20.95 21.30 3.31
N ARG A 439 21.41 21.09 2.07
CA ARG A 439 22.69 21.62 1.59
C ARG A 439 22.72 23.15 1.62
N GLN A 440 21.65 23.81 1.22
CA GLN A 440 21.52 25.25 1.26
C GLN A 440 21.65 25.78 2.70
N ALA A 441 20.91 25.19 3.65
CA ALA A 441 20.99 25.59 5.07
C ALA A 441 22.43 25.44 5.63
N ARG A 442 23.17 24.42 5.19
CA ARG A 442 24.59 24.28 5.55
C ARG A 442 25.48 25.33 4.90
N ALA A 443 25.22 25.69 3.65
CA ALA A 443 25.94 26.75 2.95
C ALA A 443 25.71 28.13 3.60
N GLU A 444 24.55 28.33 4.22
CA GLU A 444 24.19 29.50 5.03
C GLU A 444 24.85 29.49 6.44
N GLY A 445 25.74 28.54 6.71
CA GLY A 445 26.48 28.46 7.98
C GLY A 445 25.75 27.74 9.12
N MET A 446 24.58 27.13 8.86
CA MET A 446 23.89 26.35 9.89
C MET A 446 24.70 25.09 10.27
N PRO A 447 24.85 24.77 11.58
CA PRO A 447 25.51 23.55 12.02
C PRO A 447 24.90 22.31 11.36
N ALA A 448 25.75 21.36 10.93
CA ALA A 448 25.32 20.21 10.13
C ALA A 448 24.19 19.40 10.77
N MET A 449 24.30 19.14 12.08
CA MET A 449 23.27 18.43 12.85
C MET A 449 21.95 19.21 12.91
N ARG A 450 22.00 20.51 13.21
CA ARG A 450 20.80 21.36 13.25
C ARG A 450 20.12 21.42 11.88
N ALA A 451 20.90 21.57 10.80
CA ALA A 451 20.38 21.56 9.44
C ALA A 451 19.73 20.20 9.10
N PHE A 452 20.37 19.09 9.48
CA PHE A 452 19.82 17.74 9.28
C PHE A 452 18.48 17.56 10.01
N PHE A 453 18.43 17.87 11.30
CA PHE A 453 17.20 17.71 12.10
C PHE A 453 16.05 18.58 11.59
N THR A 454 16.33 19.85 11.29
CA THR A 454 15.30 20.82 10.90
C THR A 454 14.82 20.68 9.46
N LYS A 455 15.70 20.27 8.53
CA LYS A 455 15.38 20.20 7.09
C LYS A 455 15.06 18.80 6.58
N LEU A 456 15.55 17.74 7.25
CA LEU A 456 15.36 16.35 6.82
C LEU A 456 14.54 15.55 7.84
N PHE A 457 15.05 15.42 9.07
CA PHE A 457 14.48 14.47 10.04
C PHE A 457 13.07 14.86 10.48
N ILE A 458 12.88 16.02 11.12
CA ILE A 458 11.58 16.45 11.64
C ILE A 458 10.51 16.51 10.53
N PRO A 459 10.78 17.10 9.35
CA PRO A 459 9.80 17.11 8.27
C PRO A 459 9.43 15.73 7.73
N SER A 460 10.29 14.72 7.86
CA SER A 460 10.02 13.35 7.40
C SER A 460 9.17 12.53 8.36
N LEU A 461 9.14 12.86 9.67
CA LEU A 461 8.46 12.05 10.68
C LEU A 461 6.97 11.84 10.41
N PRO A 462 6.18 12.85 10.00
CA PRO A 462 4.76 12.61 9.71
C PRO A 462 4.54 11.72 8.47
N LEU A 463 5.42 11.81 7.46
CA LEU A 463 5.36 10.91 6.30
C LEU A 463 5.72 9.47 6.68
N ALA A 464 6.77 9.31 7.49
CA ALA A 464 7.16 8.02 8.05
C ALA A 464 6.03 7.41 8.87
N GLY A 465 5.40 8.19 9.75
CA GLY A 465 4.21 7.77 10.52
C GLY A 465 3.03 7.41 9.64
N PHE A 466 2.77 8.18 8.56
CA PHE A 466 1.75 7.86 7.57
C PHE A 466 2.01 6.51 6.88
N MET A 467 3.24 6.26 6.43
CA MET A 467 3.60 5.01 5.78
C MET A 467 3.56 3.82 6.75
N ALA A 468 3.94 4.03 8.01
CA ALA A 468 3.82 3.02 9.06
C ALA A 468 2.35 2.68 9.34
N ALA A 469 1.48 3.69 9.45
CA ALA A 469 0.05 3.49 9.61
C ALA A 469 -0.57 2.75 8.40
N LEU A 470 -0.22 3.12 7.17
CA LEU A 470 -0.67 2.40 5.98
C LEU A 470 -0.20 0.94 5.96
N SER A 471 1.07 0.69 6.31
CA SER A 471 1.61 -0.68 6.38
C SER A 471 0.93 -1.49 7.47
N PHE A 472 0.61 -0.85 8.60
CA PHE A 472 -0.08 -1.48 9.74
C PHE A 472 -1.51 -1.85 9.36
N LEU A 473 -2.23 -0.96 8.68
CA LEU A 473 -3.57 -1.25 8.19
C LEU A 473 -3.56 -2.40 7.18
N ALA A 474 -2.64 -2.37 6.21
CA ALA A 474 -2.51 -3.42 5.21
C ALA A 474 -2.21 -4.78 5.86
N ALA A 475 -1.26 -4.83 6.80
CA ALA A 475 -0.92 -6.06 7.52
C ALA A 475 -2.07 -6.56 8.41
N SER A 476 -2.82 -5.66 9.06
CA SER A 476 -3.98 -6.06 9.87
C SER A 476 -5.10 -6.69 9.04
N GLN A 477 -5.19 -6.35 7.76
CA GLN A 477 -6.22 -6.85 6.85
C GLN A 477 -5.77 -8.10 6.07
N ASP A 478 -4.55 -8.59 6.31
CA ASP A 478 -3.98 -9.69 5.57
C ASP A 478 -4.56 -11.05 5.97
N LEU A 479 -5.64 -11.42 5.29
CA LEU A 479 -6.30 -12.72 5.44
C LEU A 479 -5.47 -13.88 4.91
N ILE A 480 -4.82 -13.69 3.75
CA ILE A 480 -4.16 -14.80 3.07
C ILE A 480 -3.00 -15.32 3.91
N HIS A 481 -2.32 -14.43 4.64
CA HIS A 481 -1.27 -14.85 5.55
C HIS A 481 -1.77 -15.58 6.79
N SER A 482 -2.81 -15.06 7.43
CA SER A 482 -3.21 -15.54 8.76
C SER A 482 -4.03 -16.83 8.75
N LEU A 483 -4.78 -17.10 7.68
CA LEU A 483 -5.65 -18.28 7.62
C LEU A 483 -4.92 -19.64 7.54
N PRO A 484 -3.79 -19.79 6.83
CA PRO A 484 -3.08 -21.07 6.77
C PRO A 484 -2.25 -21.39 8.01
N VAL A 485 -1.79 -20.36 8.73
CA VAL A 485 -0.76 -20.49 9.77
C VAL A 485 -1.32 -20.53 11.20
N VAL A 486 -2.62 -20.28 11.36
CA VAL A 486 -3.31 -20.28 12.66
C VAL A 486 -4.58 -21.12 12.57
N TRP A 487 -4.83 -21.96 13.57
CA TRP A 487 -6.00 -22.83 13.62
C TRP A 487 -6.79 -22.70 14.92
N ASP A 488 -6.15 -22.31 16.02
CA ASP A 488 -6.82 -22.01 17.27
C ASP A 488 -7.55 -20.65 17.19
N LEU A 489 -8.82 -20.64 17.57
CA LEU A 489 -9.67 -19.45 17.60
C LEU A 489 -9.08 -18.36 18.51
N GLU A 490 -8.36 -18.75 19.57
CA GLU A 490 -7.72 -17.79 20.45
C GLU A 490 -6.53 -17.07 19.80
N GLN A 491 -5.90 -17.67 18.80
CA GLN A 491 -4.73 -17.14 18.12
C GLN A 491 -5.09 -16.30 16.90
N PHE A 492 -6.35 -16.30 16.49
CA PHE A 492 -6.80 -15.51 15.35
C PHE A 492 -6.58 -14.01 15.55
N ASN A 493 -6.24 -13.33 14.47
CA ASN A 493 -6.44 -11.89 14.36
C ASN A 493 -7.92 -11.59 14.03
N ALA A 494 -8.32 -10.33 14.14
CA ALA A 494 -9.67 -9.83 13.93
C ALA A 494 -10.22 -10.24 12.56
N THR A 495 -9.40 -10.14 11.53
CA THR A 495 -9.75 -10.39 10.13
C THR A 495 -10.07 -11.87 9.91
N SER A 496 -9.21 -12.76 10.40
CA SER A 496 -9.41 -14.21 10.37
C SER A 496 -10.56 -14.67 11.27
N ALA A 497 -10.70 -14.08 12.47
CA ALA A 497 -11.81 -14.35 13.37
C ALA A 497 -13.14 -13.98 12.73
N ILE A 498 -13.24 -12.78 12.15
CA ILE A 498 -14.39 -12.34 11.36
C ILE A 498 -14.69 -13.38 10.27
N PHE A 499 -13.72 -13.70 9.40
CA PHE A 499 -13.94 -14.68 8.34
C PHE A 499 -14.43 -16.04 8.84
N ARG A 500 -13.87 -16.55 9.93
CA ARG A 500 -14.26 -17.85 10.49
C ARG A 500 -15.64 -17.83 11.13
N PHE A 501 -15.98 -16.77 11.85
CA PHE A 501 -17.32 -16.59 12.39
C PHE A 501 -18.36 -16.51 11.27
N PHE A 502 -18.04 -15.85 10.16
CA PHE A 502 -18.89 -15.84 8.96
C PHE A 502 -19.03 -17.22 8.30
N THR A 503 -17.93 -17.95 8.17
CA THR A 503 -17.92 -19.23 7.44
C THR A 503 -18.69 -20.32 8.18
N PHE A 504 -18.69 -20.29 9.51
CA PHE A 504 -19.27 -21.34 10.36
C PHE A 504 -20.49 -20.89 11.18
N ASP A 505 -21.00 -19.69 10.95
CA ASP A 505 -22.17 -19.14 11.64
C ASP A 505 -22.03 -19.17 13.18
N LEU A 506 -20.80 -18.93 13.68
CA LEU A 506 -20.45 -19.08 15.10
C LEU A 506 -20.75 -17.82 15.93
N LEU A 507 -20.85 -16.67 15.29
CA LEU A 507 -21.19 -15.39 15.91
C LEU A 507 -22.01 -14.59 14.90
N GLU A 508 -22.96 -13.80 15.39
CA GLU A 508 -23.58 -12.76 14.57
C GLU A 508 -22.47 -11.82 14.07
N SER A 509 -22.12 -12.00 12.80
CA SER A 509 -21.54 -11.03 11.87
C SER A 509 -21.48 -9.58 12.35
N GLU A 510 -22.63 -9.02 12.72
CA GLU A 510 -22.84 -7.63 13.09
C GLU A 510 -22.09 -7.29 14.39
N LYS A 511 -22.10 -8.21 15.37
CA LYS A 511 -21.34 -8.09 16.61
C LYS A 511 -19.84 -8.21 16.34
N ALA A 512 -19.40 -9.14 15.49
CA ALA A 512 -17.98 -9.26 15.13
C ALA A 512 -17.46 -7.97 14.45
N ILE A 513 -18.24 -7.40 13.53
CA ILE A 513 -17.93 -6.12 12.88
C ILE A 513 -17.79 -4.99 13.91
N LEU A 514 -18.74 -4.88 14.83
CA LEU A 514 -18.73 -3.81 15.83
C LEU A 514 -17.58 -3.98 16.82
N ILE A 515 -17.29 -5.21 17.24
CA ILE A 515 -16.24 -5.52 18.21
C ILE A 515 -14.86 -5.33 17.62
N PHE A 516 -14.62 -5.73 16.36
CA PHE A 516 -13.29 -5.74 15.76
C PHE A 516 -13.07 -4.67 14.70
N GLY A 517 -14.01 -4.50 13.76
CA GLY A 517 -13.86 -3.59 12.62
C GLY A 517 -13.98 -2.13 13.01
N PHE A 518 -14.99 -1.77 13.82
CA PHE A 518 -15.28 -0.37 14.14
C PHE A 518 -14.15 0.34 14.90
N PRO A 519 -13.51 -0.24 15.93
CA PRO A 519 -12.45 0.47 16.66
C PRO A 519 -11.18 0.62 15.81
N ILE A 520 -10.84 -0.35 14.96
CA ILE A 520 -9.74 -0.22 13.97
C ILE A 520 -10.04 0.96 13.04
N PHE A 521 -11.24 0.97 12.45
CA PHE A 521 -11.69 2.06 11.58
C PHE A 521 -11.62 3.43 12.26
N LEU A 522 -12.06 3.55 13.51
CA LEU A 522 -12.04 4.80 14.26
C LEU A 522 -10.59 5.29 14.49
N ILE A 523 -9.71 4.40 14.95
CA ILE A 523 -8.29 4.72 15.20
C ILE A 523 -7.63 5.24 13.93
N PHE A 524 -7.74 4.50 12.82
CA PHE A 524 -7.14 4.90 11.55
C PHE A 524 -7.79 6.13 10.94
N SER A 525 -9.10 6.34 11.13
CA SER A 525 -9.78 7.54 10.68
C SER A 525 -9.19 8.77 11.37
N VAL A 526 -9.02 8.72 12.69
CA VAL A 526 -8.40 9.82 13.45
C VAL A 526 -6.97 10.06 12.97
N ILE A 527 -6.16 9.01 12.82
CA ILE A 527 -4.76 9.12 12.37
C ILE A 527 -4.68 9.75 10.96
N PHE A 528 -5.44 9.22 9.99
CA PHE A 528 -5.38 9.72 8.62
C PHE A 528 -6.00 11.11 8.48
N LEU A 529 -7.09 11.43 9.18
CA LEU A 529 -7.64 12.79 9.19
C LEU A 529 -6.65 13.79 9.78
N ALA A 530 -6.00 13.45 10.90
CA ALA A 530 -4.97 14.30 11.50
C ALA A 530 -3.79 14.52 10.53
N LEU A 531 -3.22 13.44 9.97
CA LEU A 531 -2.12 13.52 9.01
C LEU A 531 -2.52 14.30 7.75
N ARG A 532 -3.74 14.11 7.26
CA ARG A 532 -4.28 14.85 6.11
C ARG A 532 -4.35 16.34 6.38
N MET A 533 -4.95 16.73 7.51
CA MET A 533 -5.13 18.14 7.90
C MET A 533 -3.80 18.85 8.18
N PHE A 534 -2.89 18.20 8.89
CA PHE A 534 -1.68 18.87 9.38
C PHE A 534 -0.49 18.76 8.44
N TYR A 535 -0.43 17.73 7.60
CA TYR A 535 0.79 17.39 6.87
C TYR A 535 0.62 17.03 5.39
N LEU A 536 -0.22 16.05 5.02
CA LEU A 536 -0.30 15.55 3.64
C LEU A 536 -0.77 16.63 2.66
N ASP A 537 -1.58 17.58 3.12
CA ASP A 537 -1.99 18.74 2.32
C ASP A 537 -0.88 19.78 2.09
N LYS A 538 0.29 19.63 2.71
CA LYS A 538 1.45 20.48 2.47
C LYS A 538 2.50 19.80 1.60
N LEU A 539 2.24 18.58 1.13
CA LEU A 539 3.12 17.87 0.23
C LEU A 539 2.83 18.24 -1.22
N SER A 540 3.91 18.44 -1.97
CA SER A 540 3.88 18.69 -3.40
C SER A 540 4.76 17.67 -4.11
N LEU A 541 4.30 17.15 -5.24
CA LEU A 541 4.99 16.12 -6.02
C LEU A 541 5.31 16.66 -7.41
N GLY A 542 6.52 16.46 -7.89
CA GLY A 542 6.83 16.78 -9.28
C GLY A 542 8.25 16.43 -9.68
N ARG A 543 8.68 16.92 -10.84
CA ARG A 543 10.01 16.66 -11.40
C ARG A 543 11.07 17.57 -10.80
N GLU A 544 12.28 17.07 -10.61
CA GLU A 544 13.45 17.90 -10.28
C GLU A 544 13.58 19.05 -11.31
N PRO A 545 13.68 20.33 -10.87
CA PRO A 545 13.83 21.43 -11.80
C PRO A 545 15.13 21.23 -12.58
N THR A 546 15.02 21.16 -13.91
CA THR A 546 16.21 21.20 -14.78
C THR A 546 16.85 22.55 -14.53
N VAL A 547 17.96 22.58 -13.78
CA VAL A 547 18.77 23.79 -13.63
C VAL A 547 19.10 24.22 -15.04
N ALA A 548 18.45 25.28 -15.53
CA ALA A 548 18.83 25.89 -16.77
C ALA A 548 20.32 26.18 -16.62
N LYS A 549 21.16 25.61 -17.49
CA LYS A 549 22.55 26.02 -17.56
C LYS A 549 22.48 27.54 -17.65
N GLN A 550 22.94 28.23 -16.61
CA GLN A 550 23.15 29.66 -16.70
C GLN A 550 24.16 29.78 -17.82
N GLU A 551 23.68 30.11 -19.03
CA GLU A 551 24.52 30.55 -20.11
C GLU A 551 25.21 31.78 -19.55
N THR A 552 26.46 31.60 -19.15
CA THR A 552 27.35 32.71 -18.84
C THR A 552 27.33 33.60 -20.07
N PRO A 553 26.84 34.86 -19.97
CA PRO A 553 26.96 35.79 -21.09
C PRO A 553 28.46 35.90 -21.39
N GLY A 554 28.83 35.47 -22.59
CA GLY A 554 30.19 35.53 -23.12
C GLY A 554 30.57 36.93 -23.54
#